data_AF-A0A645D4X8-F1
#
_entry.id   AF-A0A645D4X8-F1
#
_cell.length_a   1.000
_cell.length_b   1.000
_cell.length_c   1.000
_cell.angle_alpha   90.00
_cell.angle_beta   90.00
_cell.angle_gamma   90.00
#
_symmetry.space_group_name_H-M   'P 1'
#
loop_
_entity.id
_entity.type
_entity.pdbx_description
1 polymer ?
#
loop_
_entity_poly.entity_id
_entity_poly.type
_entity_poly.pdbx_seq_one_letter_code
_entity_poly.pdbx_strand_id
1 'polypeptide(L)' 'MYFNTIAKIVSARTGCDIASIRPDSKFAELGIDSLDTVELLMNLEDEIGIEIELDQKVETIDNLDKFIQKNKG' A
#
# COMPACT_ATOMS: atom_id res chain seq x y z
N MET A 1 10.42 -6.20 -4.21
CA MET A 1 8.96 -6.28 -4.41
C MET A 1 8.31 -6.39 -3.04
N TYR A 2 7.70 -5.30 -2.62
CA TYR A 2 7.01 -5.08 -1.34
C TYR A 2 5.52 -5.45 -1.43
N PHE A 3 5.05 -5.95 -2.57
CA PHE A 3 3.68 -6.41 -2.79
C PHE A 3 3.13 -7.25 -1.64
N ASN A 4 3.86 -8.26 -1.16
CA ASN A 4 3.39 -9.14 -0.09
C ASN A 4 3.17 -8.40 1.24
N THR A 5 4.02 -7.41 1.56
CA THR A 5 3.86 -6.57 2.75
C THR A 5 2.64 -5.67 2.60
N ILE A 6 2.53 -4.98 1.46
CA ILE A 6 1.38 -4.12 1.16
C ILE A 6 0.08 -4.93 1.23
N ALA A 7 0.01 -6.07 0.55
CA ALA A 7 -1.18 -6.91 0.49
C ALA A 7 -1.58 -7.44 1.88
N LYS A 8 -0.61 -7.77 2.76
CA LYS A 8 -0.89 -8.14 4.15
C LYS A 8 -1.54 -7.00 4.94
N ILE A 9 -0.98 -5.79 4.85
CA ILE A 9 -1.51 -4.61 5.57
C ILE A 9 -2.90 -4.26 5.06
N VAL A 10 -3.08 -4.25 3.74
CA VAL A 10 -4.39 -4.00 3.10
C VAL A 10 -5.41 -5.04 3.54
N SER A 11 -5.07 -6.33 3.49
CA SER A 11 -5.94 -7.42 3.94
C SER A 11 -6.30 -7.31 5.41
N ALA A 12 -5.34 -6.95 6.28
CA ALA A 12 -5.60 -6.76 7.71
C ALA A 12 -6.56 -5.60 8.00
N ARG A 13 -6.49 -4.50 7.22
CA ARG A 13 -7.37 -3.32 7.38
C ARG A 13 -8.76 -3.54 6.79
N THR A 14 -8.82 -4.09 5.58
CA THR A 14 -10.08 -4.24 4.82
C THR A 14 -10.82 -5.54 5.14
N GLY A 15 -10.14 -6.53 5.73
CA GLY A 15 -10.65 -7.88 5.92
C GLY A 15 -10.77 -8.69 4.62
N CYS A 16 -10.29 -8.17 3.48
CA CYS A 16 -10.30 -8.91 2.22
C CYS A 16 -9.21 -10.00 2.21
N ASP A 17 -9.41 -11.04 1.40
CA ASP A 17 -8.42 -12.11 1.25
C ASP A 17 -7.19 -11.59 0.48
N ILE A 18 -5.98 -11.85 0.98
CA ILE A 18 -4.72 -11.55 0.29
C ILE A 18 -4.72 -12.14 -1.13
N ALA A 19 -5.32 -13.31 -1.33
CA ALA A 19 -5.42 -13.94 -2.65
C ALA A 19 -6.30 -13.16 -3.64
N SER A 20 -7.19 -12.30 -3.15
CA SER A 20 -8.03 -11.42 -3.96
C SER A 20 -7.34 -10.10 -4.35
N ILE A 21 -6.25 -9.76 -3.66
CA ILE A 21 -5.47 -8.55 -3.92
C ILE A 21 -4.55 -8.80 -5.11
N ARG A 22 -4.62 -7.94 -6.11
CA ARG A 22 -3.76 -7.99 -7.29
C ARG A 22 -2.92 -6.72 -7.40
N PRO A 23 -1.78 -6.75 -8.11
CA PRO A 23 -0.96 -5.55 -8.31
C PRO A 23 -1.73 -4.41 -9.01
N ASP A 24 -2.66 -4.76 -9.90
CA ASP A 24 -3.53 -3.84 -10.62
C ASP A 24 -4.75 -3.39 -9.81
N SER A 25 -5.02 -3.98 -8.65
CA SER A 25 -6.14 -3.58 -7.77
C SER A 25 -5.95 -2.17 -7.25
N LYS A 26 -7.03 -1.39 -7.25
CA LYS A 26 -7.04 -0.06 -6.64
C LYS A 26 -7.36 -0.12 -5.15
N PHE A 27 -6.74 0.74 -4.36
CA PHE A 27 -7.05 0.86 -2.93
C PHE A 27 -8.54 1.13 -2.68
N ALA A 28 -9.14 2.04 -3.47
CA ALA A 28 -10.57 2.35 -3.38
C ALA A 28 -11.48 1.14 -3.68
N GLU A 29 -11.06 0.22 -4.56
CA GLU A 29 -11.83 -1.00 -4.87
C GLU A 29 -11.76 -2.04 -3.74
N LEU A 30 -10.66 -2.03 -3.00
CA LEU A 30 -10.45 -2.87 -1.83
C LEU A 30 -11.13 -2.30 -0.57
N GLY A 31 -11.78 -1.14 -0.68
CA GLY A 31 -12.44 -0.47 0.43
C GLY A 31 -11.49 0.39 1.29
N ILE A 32 -10.30 0.72 0.77
CA ILE A 32 -9.38 1.68 1.39
C ILE A 32 -9.70 3.07 0.88
N ASP A 33 -10.07 3.97 1.80
CA ASP A 33 -10.26 5.38 1.51
C ASP A 33 -8.97 6.20 1.63
N SER A 34 -9.07 7.52 1.47
CA SER A 34 -7.91 8.41 1.58
C SER A 34 -7.31 8.47 2.99
N LEU A 35 -8.13 8.37 4.04
CA LEU A 35 -7.65 8.36 5.42
C LEU A 35 -6.93 7.05 5.74
N ASP A 36 -7.51 5.96 5.25
CA ASP A 36 -6.97 4.62 5.35
C ASP A 36 -5.62 4.49 4.63
N THR A 37 -5.49 5.16 3.49
CA THR A 37 -4.24 5.22 2.75
C THR A 37 -3.15 5.89 3.59
N VAL A 38 -3.44 7.01 4.28
CA VAL A 38 -2.46 7.70 5.13
C VAL A 38 -1.95 6.78 6.24
N GLU A 39 -2.82 6.06 6.94
CA GLU A 39 -2.40 5.15 8.01
C GLU A 39 -1.64 3.93 7.47
N LEU A 40 -2.01 3.43 6.29
CA LEU A 40 -1.30 2.36 5.62
C LEU A 40 0.12 2.78 5.24
N LEU A 41 0.29 4.02 4.76
CA LEU A 41 1.59 4.59 4.46
C LEU A 41 2.42 4.74 5.73
N MET A 42 1.87 5.28 6.82
CA MET A 42 2.59 5.38 8.10
C MET A 42 3.05 4.01 8.63
N ASN A 43 2.19 3.00 8.60
CA ASN A 43 2.57 1.64 9.01
C ASN A 43 3.68 1.06 8.12
N LEU A 44 3.63 1.33 6.81
CA LEU A 44 4.70 0.94 5.89
C LEU A 44 5.99 1.69 6.22
N GLU A 45 5.95 3.02 6.39
CA GLU A 45 7.12 3.82 6.75
C GLU A 45 7.86 3.25 7.97
N ASP A 46 7.12 2.88 9.02
CA ASP A 46 7.67 2.24 10.21
C ASP A 46 8.20 0.81 9.96
N GLU A 47 7.48 -0.02 9.19
CA GLU A 47 7.84 -1.42 8.96
C GLU A 47 9.05 -1.59 8.05
N ILE A 48 9.15 -0.77 6.99
CA ILE A 48 10.24 -0.84 6.00
C ILE A 48 11.29 0.25 6.17
N GLY A 49 11.05 1.27 7.00
CA GLY A 49 11.99 2.36 7.27
C GLY A 49 12.20 3.25 6.06
N ILE A 50 11.13 3.62 5.36
CA ILE A 50 11.18 4.58 4.25
C ILE A 50 10.31 5.78 4.59
N GLU A 51 10.55 6.91 3.93
CA GLU A 51 9.66 8.07 4.01
C GLU A 51 8.82 8.13 2.73
N ILE A 52 7.50 8.22 2.88
CA ILE A 52 6.53 8.27 1.79
C ILE A 52 5.85 9.63 1.78
N GLU A 53 6.16 10.44 0.77
CA GLU A 53 5.48 11.72 0.58
C GLU A 53 4.00 11.50 0.23
N LEU A 54 3.11 11.97 1.12
CA LEU A 54 1.64 11.88 0.99
C LEU A 54 1.07 12.68 -0.20
N ASP A 55 1.90 13.47 -0.88
CA ASP A 55 1.49 14.25 -2.05
C ASP A 55 1.38 13.40 -3.32
N GLN A 56 2.03 12.22 -3.35
CA GLN A 56 1.90 11.29 -4.44
C GLN A 56 0.59 10.52 -4.38
N LYS A 57 -0.19 10.62 -5.46
CA LYS A 57 -1.38 9.79 -5.65
C LYS A 57 -0.99 8.34 -5.88
N VAL A 58 -1.09 7.55 -4.83
CA VAL A 58 -0.99 6.10 -4.91
C VAL A 58 -2.39 5.51 -5.11
N GLU A 59 -2.71 5.11 -6.34
CA GLU A 59 -4.04 4.56 -6.66
C GLU A 59 -4.09 3.02 -6.60
N THR A 60 -2.99 2.34 -6.95
CA THR A 60 -2.90 0.88 -7.06
C THR A 60 -1.78 0.30 -6.20
N ILE A 61 -1.89 -0.99 -5.90
CA ILE A 61 -0.87 -1.73 -5.13
C ILE A 61 0.49 -1.68 -5.85
N ASP A 62 0.52 -1.86 -7.18
CA ASP A 62 1.74 -1.81 -7.98
C ASP A 62 2.39 -0.41 -7.98
N ASN A 63 1.59 0.67 -7.97
CA ASN A 63 2.11 2.02 -7.84
C ASN A 63 2.83 2.20 -6.50
N LEU A 64 2.25 1.70 -5.42
CA LEU A 64 2.87 1.75 -4.10
C LEU A 64 4.16 0.94 -4.07
N ASP A 65 4.15 -0.30 -4.58
CA ASP A 65 5.34 -1.16 -4.61
C ASP A 65 6.49 -0.50 -5.39
N LYS A 66 6.19 0.06 -6.57
CA LYS A 66 7.17 0.80 -7.37
C LYS A 66 7.70 2.03 -6.65
N PHE A 67 6.84 2.76 -5.96
CA PHE A 67 7.24 3.93 -5.20
C PHE A 67 8.22 3.57 -4.08
N ILE A 68 7.89 2.54 -3.29
CA ILE A 68 8.76 2.03 -2.24
C ILE A 68 10.12 1.60 -2.82
N GLN A 69 10.11 0.85 -3.92
CA GLN A 69 11.34 0.40 -4.57
C GLN A 69 12.22 1.57 -5.04
N LYS A 70 11.60 2.66 -5.51
CA LYS A 70 12.32 3.85 -5.96
C LYS A 70 12.97 4.62 -4.81
N ASN A 71 12.33 4.69 -3.65
CA ASN A 71 12.86 5.42 -2.48
C ASN A 71 13.85 4.61 -1.63
N LYS A 72 13.86 3.28 -1.76
CA LYS A 72 14.86 2.39 -1.13
C LYS A 72 16.18 2.28 -1.90
N GLY A 73 16.22 2.71 -3.16
CA GLY A 73 17.39 2.65 -4.03
C GLY A 73 18.15 3.97 -4.08
#